data_AF-A0A820IDC2-F1
#
_entry.id   AF-A0A820IDC2-F1
#
_cell.length_a   1.000
_cell.length_b   1.000
_cell.length_c   1.000
_cell.angle_alpha   90.00
_cell.angle_beta   90.00
_cell.angle_gamma   90.00
#
_symmetry.space_group_name_H-M   'P 1'
#
loop_
_entity.id
_entity.type
_entity.pdbx_description
1 polymer ?
#
loop_
_entity_poly.entity_id
_entity_poly.type
_entity_poly.pdbx_seq_one_letter_code
_entity_poly.pdbx_strand_id
1 'polypeptide(L)'
;LIKDNEINTNITVPYGFQKHDRPSTSEYILFIWVTTLLCEEIRQFFSLEAKSIRNAMVAYFEVFWNKLDVLAIILFYVGFILRFLPYTECFCAARIVFSVDITIWFIRSLDLFAAIKRLGPKLVMIGEMMHDLKFYMIMLVVFIMGFGVSSYSLIYGAKAFTWHLPREIINLAYWQIFGELNALDSFEYHVLS
;
A
#
# COMPACT_ATOMS: atom_id res chain seq x y z
N LEU A 1 14.83 49.05 -15.56
CA LEU A 1 15.17 48.09 -16.63
C LEU A 1 16.52 47.50 -16.21
N ILE A 2 16.59 46.41 -15.44
CA ILE A 2 16.00 45.09 -15.67
C ILE A 2 15.65 44.52 -14.29
N LYS A 3 14.38 44.22 -14.09
CA LYS A 3 13.81 43.50 -12.95
C LYS A 3 13.08 42.33 -13.60
N ASP A 4 13.82 41.29 -13.97
CA ASP A 4 13.25 40.11 -14.60
C ASP A 4 13.55 38.87 -13.73
N ASN A 5 12.52 38.54 -12.95
CA ASN A 5 12.07 37.20 -12.65
C ASN A 5 13.07 36.23 -11.99
N GLU A 6 13.21 36.38 -10.68
CA GLU A 6 13.09 35.22 -9.80
C GLU A 6 11.71 34.58 -10.07
N ILE A 7 11.68 33.65 -11.03
CA ILE A 7 10.57 32.73 -11.19
C ILE A 7 10.55 31.94 -9.90
N ASN A 8 9.63 32.29 -9.00
CA ASN A 8 9.27 31.50 -7.84
C ASN A 8 8.94 30.08 -8.31
N THR A 9 9.91 29.17 -8.28
CA THR A 9 9.74 27.72 -8.45
C THR A 9 9.14 27.07 -7.19
N ASN A 10 8.50 27.87 -6.33
CA ASN A 10 7.63 27.38 -5.26
C ASN A 10 6.32 26.89 -5.87
N ILE A 11 6.39 25.77 -6.58
CA ILE A 11 5.20 25.06 -7.02
C ILE A 11 4.60 24.43 -5.76
N THR A 12 3.70 25.16 -5.12
CA THR A 12 2.96 24.70 -3.94
C THR A 12 1.97 23.64 -4.39
N VAL A 13 2.23 22.39 -4.03
CA VAL A 13 1.22 21.34 -4.20
C VAL A 13 0.09 21.54 -3.19
N PRO A 14 -1.12 21.04 -3.47
CA PRO A 14 -2.16 20.95 -2.45
C PRO A 14 -1.58 20.27 -1.19
N TYR A 15 -2.00 20.75 0.00
CA TYR A 15 -1.46 20.37 1.32
C TYR A 15 -0.11 21.01 1.73
N GLY A 16 0.34 22.07 1.05
CA GLY A 16 1.41 22.95 1.56
C GLY A 16 2.83 22.39 1.41
N PHE A 17 3.01 21.32 0.63
CA PHE A 17 4.34 20.80 0.35
C PHE A 17 4.99 21.58 -0.81
N GLN A 18 6.27 21.87 -0.67
CA GLN A 18 7.06 22.54 -1.69
C GLN A 18 7.95 21.51 -2.38
N LYS A 19 7.86 21.42 -3.71
CA LYS A 19 8.78 20.62 -4.50
C LYS A 19 10.14 21.34 -4.49
N HIS A 20 11.14 20.73 -3.86
CA HIS A 20 12.50 21.24 -3.92
C HIS A 20 13.11 20.89 -5.29
N ASP A 21 13.66 21.89 -5.99
CA ASP A 21 14.25 21.71 -7.33
C ASP A 21 15.48 20.77 -7.33
N ARG A 22 16.10 20.57 -6.16
CA ARG A 22 17.24 19.67 -5.98
C ARG A 22 16.90 18.56 -4.99
N PRO A 23 17.14 17.29 -5.34
CA PRO A 23 17.01 16.20 -4.38
C PRO A 23 18.01 16.35 -3.23
N SER A 24 17.56 15.96 -2.04
CA SER A 24 18.37 15.98 -0.81
C SER A 24 19.47 14.93 -0.89
N THR A 25 20.59 15.16 -0.20
CA THR A 25 21.66 14.17 -0.05
C THR A 25 21.14 12.82 0.46
N SER A 26 20.13 12.83 1.35
CA SER A 26 19.49 11.61 1.85
C SER A 26 18.79 10.79 0.76
N GLU A 27 18.28 11.42 -0.28
CA GLU A 27 17.56 10.76 -1.37
C GLU A 27 18.51 10.08 -2.35
N TYR A 28 19.68 10.68 -2.57
CA TYR A 28 20.75 10.03 -3.30
C TYR A 28 21.28 8.79 -2.56
N ILE A 29 21.44 8.89 -1.24
CA ILE A 29 21.85 7.73 -0.42
C ILE A 29 20.82 6.61 -0.54
N LEU A 30 19.52 6.93 -0.42
CA LEU A 30 18.43 5.98 -0.59
C LEU A 30 18.45 5.31 -1.97
N PHE A 31 18.64 6.09 -3.03
CA PHE A 31 18.72 5.57 -4.40
C PHE A 31 19.89 4.59 -4.59
N ILE A 32 21.07 4.95 -4.07
CA ILE A 32 22.26 4.06 -4.10
C ILE A 32 21.99 2.79 -3.30
N TRP A 33 21.34 2.92 -2.13
CA TRP A 33 20.99 1.79 -1.27
C TRP A 33 20.06 0.80 -1.99
N VAL A 34 18.95 1.28 -2.56
CA VAL A 34 18.00 0.42 -3.30
C VAL A 34 18.64 -0.18 -4.55
N THR A 35 19.50 0.58 -5.25
CA THR A 35 20.24 0.04 -6.40
C THR A 35 21.20 -1.08 -5.98
N THR A 36 21.80 -0.98 -4.80
CA THR A 36 22.63 -2.06 -4.24
C THR A 36 21.79 -3.31 -3.96
N LEU A 37 20.58 -3.15 -3.43
CA LEU A 37 19.64 -4.27 -3.22
C LEU A 37 19.18 -4.90 -4.55
N LEU A 38 18.93 -4.10 -5.59
CA LEU A 38 18.65 -4.61 -6.94
C LEU A 38 19.80 -5.48 -7.46
N CYS A 39 21.05 -5.04 -7.28
CA CYS A 39 22.21 -5.83 -7.68
C CYS A 39 22.27 -7.18 -6.94
N GLU A 40 21.91 -7.20 -5.65
CA GLU A 40 21.87 -8.44 -4.87
C GLU A 40 20.77 -9.40 -5.34
N GLU A 41 19.57 -8.90 -5.68
CA GLU A 41 18.51 -9.72 -6.26
C GLU A 41 18.91 -10.31 -7.62
N ILE A 42 19.56 -9.51 -8.47
CA ILE A 42 20.10 -9.99 -9.75
C ILE A 42 21.15 -11.09 -9.51
N ARG A 43 22.04 -10.90 -8.52
CA ARG A 43 23.05 -11.91 -8.14
C ARG A 43 22.38 -13.20 -7.66
N GLN A 44 21.35 -13.10 -6.82
CA GLN A 44 20.59 -14.25 -6.32
C GLN A 44 19.91 -15.00 -7.46
N PHE A 45 19.32 -14.28 -8.42
CA PHE A 45 18.70 -14.87 -9.61
C PHE A 45 19.72 -15.67 -10.45
N PHE A 46 20.92 -15.14 -10.68
CA PHE A 46 21.97 -15.85 -11.42
C PHE A 46 22.59 -17.02 -10.66
N SER A 47 22.58 -16.97 -9.32
CA SER A 47 23.10 -18.04 -8.47
C SER A 47 22.18 -19.25 -8.38
N LEU A 48 20.96 -19.19 -8.93
CA LEU A 48 20.07 -20.34 -9.00
C LEU A 48 20.64 -21.39 -9.96
N GLU A 49 20.92 -22.59 -9.45
CA GLU A 49 21.42 -23.74 -10.22
C GLU A 49 20.33 -24.33 -11.15
N ALA A 50 19.84 -23.54 -12.09
CA ALA A 50 18.83 -23.94 -13.05
C ALA A 50 19.46 -24.26 -14.41
N LYS A 51 19.10 -25.40 -14.98
CA LYS A 51 19.54 -25.83 -16.33
C LYS A 51 19.08 -24.90 -17.47
N SER A 52 18.11 -24.02 -17.22
CA SER A 52 17.56 -23.07 -18.19
C SER A 52 17.01 -21.83 -17.49
N ILE A 53 17.22 -20.65 -18.09
CA ILE A 53 16.77 -19.33 -17.58
C ILE A 53 15.25 -19.29 -17.34
N ARG A 54 14.47 -19.97 -18.20
CA ARG A 54 13.01 -20.02 -18.04
C ARG A 54 12.60 -20.75 -16.76
N ASN A 55 13.29 -21.85 -16.44
CA ASN A 55 13.02 -22.62 -15.22
C ASN A 55 13.52 -21.86 -13.99
N ALA A 56 14.61 -21.09 -14.12
CA ALA A 56 15.09 -20.19 -13.06
C ALA A 56 14.04 -19.12 -12.71
N MET A 57 13.44 -18.48 -13.72
CA MET A 57 12.37 -17.48 -13.54
C MET A 57 11.17 -18.07 -12.81
N VAL A 58 10.67 -19.23 -13.26
CA VAL A 58 9.52 -19.88 -12.63
C VAL A 58 9.84 -20.23 -11.17
N ALA A 59 11.00 -20.84 -10.91
CA ALA A 59 11.41 -21.18 -9.54
C ALA A 59 11.59 -19.95 -8.64
N TYR A 60 12.16 -18.86 -9.16
CA TYR A 60 12.34 -17.63 -8.42
C TYR A 60 10.99 -17.00 -8.03
N PHE A 61 10.02 -16.99 -8.96
CA PHE A 61 8.66 -16.52 -8.73
C PHE A 61 7.74 -17.56 -8.07
N GLU A 62 8.22 -18.67 -7.52
CA GLU A 62 7.40 -19.49 -6.60
C GLU A 62 7.50 -18.96 -5.16
N VAL A 63 8.65 -18.38 -4.81
CA VAL A 63 8.92 -17.87 -3.46
C VAL A 63 8.18 -16.55 -3.22
N PHE A 64 7.34 -16.50 -2.19
CA PHE A 64 6.57 -15.30 -1.83
C PHE A 64 7.47 -14.09 -1.52
N TRP A 65 8.55 -14.29 -0.78
CA TRP A 65 9.50 -13.22 -0.41
C TRP A 65 10.17 -12.60 -1.63
N ASN A 66 10.61 -13.42 -2.60
CA ASN A 66 11.20 -12.93 -3.85
C ASN A 66 10.22 -12.08 -4.66
N LYS A 67 8.92 -12.45 -4.70
CA LYS A 67 7.88 -11.62 -5.34
C LYS A 67 7.75 -10.27 -4.65
N LEU A 68 7.77 -10.26 -3.32
CA LEU A 68 7.66 -9.04 -2.52
C LEU A 68 8.85 -8.11 -2.76
N ASP A 69 10.07 -8.66 -2.84
CA ASP A 69 11.30 -7.91 -3.10
C ASP A 69 11.30 -7.28 -4.50
N VAL A 70 10.93 -8.04 -5.53
CA VAL A 70 10.77 -7.50 -6.90
C VAL A 70 9.69 -6.42 -6.94
N LEU A 71 8.57 -6.62 -6.24
CA LEU A 71 7.49 -5.63 -6.19
C LEU A 71 7.96 -4.31 -5.52
N ALA A 72 8.68 -4.40 -4.40
CA ALA A 72 9.24 -3.23 -3.70
C ALA A 72 10.21 -2.46 -4.61
N ILE A 73 11.14 -3.16 -5.26
CA ILE A 73 12.11 -2.53 -6.15
C ILE A 73 11.42 -1.84 -7.33
N ILE A 74 10.44 -2.49 -7.97
CA ILE A 74 9.69 -1.89 -9.09
C ILE A 74 8.93 -0.64 -8.61
N LEU A 75 8.22 -0.72 -7.49
CA LEU A 75 7.48 0.42 -6.94
C LEU A 75 8.41 1.59 -6.59
N PHE A 76 9.59 1.31 -6.04
CA PHE A 76 10.61 2.32 -5.77
C PHE A 76 11.04 3.05 -7.04
N TYR A 77 11.41 2.32 -8.11
CA TYR A 77 11.81 2.94 -9.38
C TYR A 77 10.67 3.70 -10.05
N VAL A 78 9.43 3.20 -9.96
CA VAL A 78 8.23 3.92 -10.43
C VAL A 78 8.07 5.24 -9.66
N GLY A 79 8.11 5.21 -8.32
CA GLY A 79 8.06 6.41 -7.49
C GLY A 79 9.20 7.39 -7.80
N PHE A 80 10.40 6.87 -8.06
CA PHE A 80 11.57 7.65 -8.45
C PHE A 80 11.36 8.34 -9.80
N ILE A 81 10.90 7.62 -10.83
CA ILE A 81 10.59 8.20 -12.14
C ILE A 81 9.50 9.28 -12.02
N LEU A 82 8.42 9.00 -11.28
CA LEU A 82 7.34 9.97 -11.06
C LEU A 82 7.84 11.25 -10.39
N ARG A 83 8.86 11.16 -9.54
CA ARG A 83 9.48 12.32 -8.89
C ARG A 83 10.23 13.24 -9.85
N PHE A 84 10.93 12.69 -10.86
CA PHE A 84 11.68 13.48 -11.84
C PHE A 84 10.79 14.15 -12.89
N LEU A 85 9.52 13.73 -13.01
CA LEU A 85 8.59 14.39 -13.90
C LEU A 85 8.32 15.84 -13.42
N PRO A 86 8.21 16.81 -14.35
CA PRO A 86 8.04 18.22 -14.01
C PRO A 86 6.66 18.54 -13.40
N TYR A 87 5.67 17.66 -13.56
CA TYR A 87 4.28 17.88 -13.14
C TYR A 87 4.08 17.77 -11.61
N THR A 88 3.18 18.62 -11.07
CA THR A 88 2.79 18.63 -9.65
C THR A 88 2.06 17.38 -9.22
N GLU A 89 1.11 16.92 -10.03
CA GLU A 89 0.31 15.74 -9.75
C GLU A 89 1.19 14.49 -9.66
N CYS A 90 2.24 14.42 -10.48
CA CYS A 90 3.23 13.35 -10.43
C CYS A 90 4.02 13.36 -9.10
N PHE A 91 4.30 14.53 -8.53
CA PHE A 91 4.96 14.63 -7.23
C PHE A 91 4.07 14.14 -6.08
N CYS A 92 2.78 14.51 -6.09
CA CYS A 92 1.81 13.99 -5.13
C CYS A 92 1.69 12.46 -5.23
N ALA A 93 1.57 11.94 -6.46
CA ALA A 93 1.53 10.51 -6.72
C ALA A 93 2.82 9.80 -6.28
N ALA A 94 4.00 10.36 -6.55
CA ALA A 94 5.28 9.80 -6.11
C ALA A 94 5.34 9.62 -4.59
N ARG A 95 4.84 10.59 -3.83
CA ARG A 95 4.79 10.50 -2.36
C ARG A 95 3.86 9.39 -1.86
N ILE A 96 2.70 9.23 -2.50
CA ILE A 96 1.77 8.13 -2.18
C ILE A 96 2.45 6.79 -2.48
N VAL A 97 3.10 6.67 -3.65
CA VAL A 97 3.83 5.46 -4.04
C VAL A 97 4.95 5.14 -3.04
N PHE A 98 5.78 6.12 -2.65
CA PHE A 98 6.83 5.90 -1.64
C PHE A 98 6.27 5.55 -0.25
N SER A 99 5.08 6.05 0.10
CA SER A 99 4.42 5.71 1.36
C SER A 99 3.90 4.26 1.37
N VAL A 100 3.47 3.75 0.22
CA VAL A 100 3.13 2.33 0.06
C VAL A 100 4.40 1.48 0.02
N ASP A 101 5.43 1.93 -0.69
CA ASP A 101 6.72 1.24 -0.82
C ASP A 101 7.36 0.94 0.54
N ILE A 102 7.41 1.94 1.44
CA ILE A 102 7.98 1.73 2.78
C ILE A 102 7.22 0.67 3.60
N THR A 103 5.91 0.52 3.38
CA THR A 103 5.11 -0.53 4.03
C THR A 103 5.54 -1.91 3.55
N ILE A 104 5.86 -2.06 2.27
CA ILE A 104 6.37 -3.32 1.70
C ILE A 104 7.75 -3.64 2.27
N TRP A 105 8.65 -2.65 2.37
CA TRP A 105 9.96 -2.82 3.02
C TRP A 105 9.86 -3.24 4.49
N PHE A 106 8.84 -2.76 5.22
CA PHE A 106 8.57 -3.23 6.58
C PHE A 106 8.11 -4.70 6.61
N ILE A 107 7.25 -5.11 5.70
CA ILE A 107 6.84 -6.53 5.58
C ILE A 107 8.08 -7.39 5.28
N ARG A 108 8.96 -6.95 4.38
CA ARG A 108 10.23 -7.63 4.09
C ARG A 108 11.13 -7.76 5.33
N SER A 109 11.15 -6.75 6.18
CA SER A 109 11.91 -6.78 7.44
C SER A 109 11.45 -7.91 8.39
N LEU A 110 10.22 -8.42 8.25
CA LEU A 110 9.74 -9.58 9.02
C LEU A 110 10.50 -10.87 8.68
N ASP A 111 10.94 -11.05 7.43
CA ASP A 111 11.74 -12.22 7.03
C ASP A 111 13.12 -12.20 7.70
N LEU A 112 13.72 -11.02 7.85
CA LEU A 112 14.94 -10.87 8.63
C LEU A 112 14.72 -11.23 10.10
N PHE A 113 13.58 -10.85 10.68
CA PHE A 113 13.23 -11.26 12.04
C PHE A 113 12.94 -12.76 12.15
N ALA A 114 12.48 -13.41 11.08
CA ALA A 114 12.28 -14.85 11.05
C ALA A 114 13.61 -15.63 11.17
N ALA A 115 14.72 -15.07 10.70
CA ALA A 115 16.06 -15.66 10.86
C ALA A 115 16.57 -15.64 12.32
N ILE A 116 15.96 -14.84 13.22
CA ILE A 116 16.36 -14.76 14.63
C ILE A 116 15.79 -15.96 15.40
N LYS A 117 16.66 -16.77 16.03
CA LYS A 117 16.32 -18.01 16.75
C LYS A 117 15.12 -17.91 17.71
N ARG A 118 14.92 -16.75 18.36
CA ARG A 118 13.84 -16.54 19.33
C ARG A 118 12.51 -16.09 18.70
N LEU A 119 12.57 -15.41 17.56
CA LEU A 119 11.40 -14.81 16.89
C LEU A 119 10.91 -15.65 15.70
N GLY A 120 11.81 -16.38 15.03
CA GLY A 120 11.50 -17.28 13.91
C GLY A 120 10.34 -18.23 14.19
N PRO A 121 10.42 -19.09 15.23
CA PRO A 121 9.33 -20.02 15.54
C PRO A 121 8.00 -19.32 15.80
N LYS A 122 8.02 -18.11 16.38
CA LYS A 122 6.80 -17.33 16.65
C LYS A 122 6.20 -16.77 15.36
N LEU A 123 7.03 -16.25 14.46
CA LEU A 123 6.58 -15.72 13.18
C LEU A 123 6.01 -16.83 12.28
N VAL A 124 6.64 -18.00 12.27
CA VAL A 124 6.09 -19.18 11.55
C VAL A 124 4.75 -19.60 12.14
N MET A 125 4.62 -19.65 13.47
CA MET A 125 3.32 -19.94 14.11
C MET A 125 2.23 -18.93 13.71
N ILE A 126 2.54 -17.63 13.71
CA ILE A 126 1.59 -16.59 13.28
C ILE A 126 1.23 -16.76 11.79
N GLY A 127 2.21 -17.08 10.94
CA GLY A 127 2.00 -17.31 9.51
C GLY A 127 1.03 -18.45 9.21
N GLU A 128 1.16 -19.57 9.94
CA GLU A 128 0.22 -20.69 9.82
C GLU A 128 -1.19 -20.28 10.27
N MET A 129 -1.32 -19.51 11.36
CA MET A 129 -2.62 -19.01 11.80
C MET A 129 -3.28 -18.04 10.80
N MET A 130 -2.49 -17.33 9.99
CA MET A 130 -3.04 -16.50 8.92
C MET A 130 -3.76 -17.33 7.86
N HIS A 131 -3.36 -18.58 7.64
CA HIS A 131 -4.04 -19.45 6.69
C HIS A 131 -5.49 -19.72 7.11
N ASP A 132 -5.69 -20.01 8.38
CA ASP A 132 -7.01 -20.28 8.97
C ASP A 132 -7.86 -19.00 9.06
N LEU A 133 -7.22 -17.86 9.36
CA LEU A 133 -7.88 -16.56 9.40
C LEU A 133 -8.52 -16.16 8.06
N LYS A 134 -7.93 -16.55 6.92
CA LYS A 134 -8.48 -16.23 5.60
C LYS A 134 -9.92 -16.75 5.44
N PHE A 135 -10.19 -17.98 5.90
CA PHE A 135 -11.53 -18.55 5.82
C PHE A 135 -12.52 -17.80 6.73
N TYR A 136 -12.09 -17.46 7.95
CA TYR A 136 -12.90 -16.65 8.87
C TYR A 136 -13.25 -15.28 8.29
N MET A 137 -12.30 -14.61 7.65
CA MET A 137 -12.54 -13.30 7.01
C MET A 137 -13.57 -13.38 5.89
N ILE A 138 -13.58 -14.45 5.08
CA ILE A 138 -14.60 -14.64 4.04
C ILE A 138 -15.99 -14.78 4.68
N MET A 139 -16.11 -15.61 5.71
CA MET A 139 -17.36 -15.77 6.46
C MET A 139 -17.83 -14.44 7.06
N LEU A 140 -16.92 -13.68 7.67
CA LEU A 140 -17.21 -12.37 8.25
C LEU A 140 -17.76 -11.39 7.20
N VAL A 141 -17.15 -11.33 6.01
CA VAL A 141 -17.61 -10.47 4.92
C VAL A 141 -19.03 -10.82 4.47
N VAL A 142 -19.40 -12.11 4.40
CA VAL A 142 -20.77 -12.53 4.07
C VAL A 142 -21.78 -12.04 5.11
N PHE A 143 -21.45 -12.17 6.41
CA PHE A 143 -22.31 -11.66 7.48
C PHE A 143 -22.44 -10.13 7.46
N ILE A 144 -21.32 -9.43 7.25
CA ILE A 144 -21.30 -7.96 7.12
C ILE A 144 -22.19 -7.50 5.97
N MET A 145 -22.12 -8.16 4.80
CA MET A 145 -22.97 -7.80 3.67
C MET A 145 -24.45 -8.06 3.96
N GLY A 146 -24.81 -9.22 4.53
CA GLY A 146 -26.20 -9.54 4.85
C GLY A 146 -26.82 -8.57 5.86
N PHE A 147 -26.08 -8.26 6.93
CA PHE A 147 -26.52 -7.29 7.92
C PHE A 147 -26.52 -5.86 7.36
N GLY A 148 -25.46 -5.45 6.65
CA GLY A 148 -25.33 -4.11 6.09
C GLY A 148 -26.45 -3.77 5.12
N VAL A 149 -26.77 -4.67 4.17
CA VAL A 149 -27.85 -4.46 3.19
C VAL A 149 -29.20 -4.34 3.89
N SER A 150 -29.47 -5.22 4.86
CA SER A 150 -30.73 -5.21 5.61
C SER A 150 -30.90 -3.92 6.43
N SER A 151 -29.87 -3.54 7.18
CA SER A 151 -29.88 -2.34 8.02
C SER A 151 -29.96 -1.05 7.20
N TYR A 152 -29.21 -0.97 6.08
CA TYR A 152 -29.28 0.20 5.20
C TYR A 152 -30.67 0.35 4.55
N SER A 153 -31.29 -0.77 4.14
CA SER A 153 -32.65 -0.75 3.57
C SER A 153 -33.72 -0.32 4.56
N LEU A 154 -33.56 -0.64 5.85
CA LEU A 154 -34.51 -0.23 6.89
C LEU A 154 -34.39 1.26 7.22
N ILE A 155 -33.17 1.80 7.27
CA ILE A 155 -32.91 3.20 7.66
C ILE A 155 -33.22 4.17 6.51
N TYR A 156 -32.78 3.85 5.28
CA TYR A 156 -32.84 4.78 4.15
C TYR A 156 -33.92 4.46 3.11
N GLY A 157 -34.64 3.35 3.25
CA GLY A 157 -35.65 2.92 2.29
C GLY A 157 -35.09 2.68 0.88
N ALA A 158 -35.89 2.99 -0.14
CA ALA A 158 -35.51 2.78 -1.54
C ALA A 158 -34.71 3.97 -2.10
N LYS A 159 -33.38 3.82 -2.22
CA LYS A 159 -32.50 4.76 -2.93
C LYS A 159 -32.11 4.21 -4.31
N ALA A 160 -31.89 5.11 -5.27
CA ALA A 160 -31.37 4.76 -6.59
C ALA A 160 -29.91 4.24 -6.48
N PHE A 161 -29.57 3.26 -7.31
CA PHE A 161 -28.24 2.67 -7.32
C PHE A 161 -27.19 3.71 -7.74
N THR A 162 -26.20 3.94 -6.88
CA THR A 162 -25.02 4.74 -7.21
C THR A 162 -23.75 4.00 -6.82
N TRP A 163 -22.64 4.27 -7.51
CA TRP A 163 -21.35 3.62 -7.26
C TRP A 163 -20.79 3.78 -5.85
N HIS A 164 -21.22 4.81 -5.10
CA HIS A 164 -20.85 4.98 -3.70
C HIS A 164 -21.67 4.12 -2.72
N LEU A 165 -22.84 3.61 -3.15
CA LEU A 165 -23.78 2.91 -2.29
C LEU A 165 -23.20 1.64 -1.63
N PRO A 166 -22.47 0.75 -2.34
CA PRO A 166 -21.88 -0.43 -1.69
C PRO A 166 -20.86 -0.06 -0.61
N ARG A 167 -20.11 1.04 -0.80
CA ARG A 167 -19.14 1.54 0.17
C ARG A 167 -19.83 2.01 1.46
N GLU A 168 -20.96 2.72 1.33
CA GLU A 168 -21.74 3.17 2.48
C GLU A 168 -22.32 2.00 3.27
N ILE A 169 -22.90 1.02 2.58
CA ILE A 169 -23.49 -0.18 3.19
C ILE A 169 -22.44 -0.96 4.00
N ILE A 170 -21.26 -1.20 3.40
CA ILE A 170 -20.19 -1.94 4.07
C ILE A 170 -19.63 -1.14 5.25
N ASN A 171 -19.41 0.17 5.08
CA ASN A 171 -18.89 1.01 6.15
C ASN A 171 -19.83 1.04 7.37
N LEU A 172 -21.15 1.15 7.14
CA LEU A 172 -22.16 1.16 8.20
C LEU A 172 -22.05 -0.12 9.07
N ALA A 173 -22.01 -1.28 8.44
CA ALA A 173 -21.93 -2.57 9.14
C ALA A 173 -20.54 -2.83 9.75
N TYR A 174 -19.47 -2.40 9.07
CA TYR A 174 -18.10 -2.65 9.50
C TYR A 174 -17.75 -1.88 10.77
N TRP A 175 -18.04 -0.58 10.85
CA TRP A 175 -17.72 0.23 12.04
C TRP A 175 -18.46 -0.22 13.30
N GLN A 176 -19.67 -0.76 13.14
CA GLN A 176 -20.46 -1.31 14.25
C GLN A 176 -19.78 -2.49 14.94
N ILE A 177 -19.07 -3.33 14.19
CA ILE A 177 -18.34 -4.48 14.77
C ILE A 177 -17.24 -4.01 15.72
N PHE A 178 -16.65 -2.83 15.47
CA PHE A 178 -15.63 -2.24 16.32
C PHE A 178 -16.19 -1.39 17.46
N GLY A 179 -17.53 -1.25 17.55
CA GLY A 179 -18.19 -0.42 18.57
C GLY A 179 -18.15 1.08 18.29
N GLU A 180 -17.74 1.50 17.09
CA GLU A 180 -17.76 2.91 16.67
C GLU A 180 -19.19 3.32 16.28
N LEU A 181 -20.02 3.59 17.29
CA LEU A 181 -21.43 3.98 17.12
C LEU A 181 -21.60 5.44 16.68
N ASN A 182 -20.61 6.31 16.90
CA ASN A 182 -20.67 7.72 16.50
C ASN A 182 -20.78 7.90 14.98
N ALA A 183 -20.28 6.92 14.20
CA ALA A 183 -20.49 6.90 12.75
C ALA A 183 -21.98 6.73 12.41
N LEU A 184 -22.73 5.98 13.22
CA LEU A 184 -24.19 5.80 13.05
C LEU A 184 -24.96 7.06 13.35
N ASP A 185 -24.58 7.78 14.41
CA ASP A 185 -25.21 9.06 14.74
C ASP A 185 -25.08 10.02 13.55
N SER A 186 -23.90 10.10 12.92
CA SER A 186 -23.69 10.92 11.72
C SER A 186 -24.57 10.52 10.52
N PHE A 187 -24.88 9.23 10.41
CA PHE A 187 -25.79 8.69 9.40
C PHE A 187 -27.26 9.00 9.73
N GLU A 188 -27.65 8.96 11.00
CA GLU A 188 -28.99 9.32 11.50
C GLU A 188 -29.27 10.82 11.34
N TYR A 189 -28.28 11.69 11.63
CA TYR A 189 -28.40 13.13 11.37
C TYR A 189 -28.65 13.45 9.88
N HIS A 190 -28.07 12.66 8.96
CA HIS A 190 -28.29 12.82 7.51
C HIS A 190 -29.67 12.34 7.04
N VAL A 191 -30.40 11.56 7.85
CA VAL A 191 -31.79 11.14 7.59
C VAL A 191 -32.80 12.19 8.08
N LEU A 192 -32.45 12.90 9.16
CA LEU A 192 -33.32 13.90 9.79
C LEU A 192 -33.21 15.31 9.18
N SER A 193 -32.32 15.52 8.20
CA SER A 193 -32.13 16.77 7.45
C SER A 193 -32.64 16.66 6.01
#